data_AF-A0A935I1Y5-F1
#
_entry.id   AF-A0A935I1Y5-F1
#
_cell.length_a   1.000
_cell.length_b   1.000
_cell.length_c   1.000
_cell.angle_alpha   90.00
_cell.angle_beta   90.00
_cell.angle_gamma   90.00
#
_symmetry.space_group_name_H-M   'P 1'
#
loop_
_entity.id
_entity.type
_entity.pdbx_description
1 polymer ?
#
loop_
_entity_poly.entity_id
_entity_poly.type
_entity_poly.pdbx_seq_one_letter_code
_entity_poly.pdbx_strand_id
1 'polypeptide(L)'
;MSTIHSAKGLEWNSVFLIWVNEGRLPSARSAESEETLEEERRLLYVACTRAKERLYLTYPAVMLEWQNSDVLGRPSRFLDGISAEQFPKFYLSEEGK
;
A
#
# COMPACT_ATOMS: atom_id res chain seq x y z
N MET A 1 -2.21 -2.88 -15.79
CA MET A 1 -2.02 -3.38 -14.41
C MET A 1 -0.69 -4.11 -14.37
N SER A 2 0.18 -3.84 -13.38
CA SER A 2 1.52 -4.44 -13.25
C SER A 2 1.77 -4.84 -11.80
N THR A 3 2.80 -5.65 -11.55
CA THR A 3 3.31 -5.88 -10.19
C THR A 3 4.44 -4.88 -9.88
N ILE A 4 4.77 -4.70 -8.60
CA ILE A 4 5.90 -3.84 -8.19
C ILE A 4 7.20 -4.30 -8.84
N HIS A 5 7.45 -5.62 -8.84
CA HIS A 5 8.66 -6.20 -9.43
C HIS A 5 8.79 -5.91 -10.92
N SER A 6 7.69 -6.06 -11.68
CA SER A 6 7.67 -5.80 -13.12
C SER A 6 7.72 -4.32 -13.48
N ALA A 7 7.49 -3.41 -12.53
CA ALA A 7 7.52 -1.96 -12.75
C ALA A 7 8.94 -1.35 -12.66
N LYS A 8 9.96 -2.15 -12.32
CA LYS A 8 11.34 -1.66 -12.22
C LYS A 8 11.83 -1.12 -13.58
N GLY A 9 12.29 0.13 -13.60
CA GLY A 9 12.77 0.82 -14.80
C GLY A 9 11.68 1.50 -15.64
N LEU A 10 10.42 1.42 -15.23
CA LEU A 10 9.29 2.09 -15.88
C LEU A 10 8.79 3.26 -15.03
N GLU A 11 8.11 4.23 -15.65
CA GLU A 11 7.57 5.40 -14.96
C GLU A 11 6.26 5.87 -15.60
N TRP A 12 5.37 6.46 -14.80
CA TRP A 12 4.07 6.96 -15.25
C TRP A 12 3.73 8.31 -14.60
N ASN A 13 2.92 9.13 -15.27
CA ASN A 13 2.47 10.41 -14.71
C ASN A 13 1.67 10.21 -13.42
N SER A 14 0.91 9.12 -13.31
CA SER A 14 0.12 8.80 -12.13
C SER A 14 0.22 7.32 -11.80
N VAL A 15 0.43 7.00 -10.52
CA VAL A 15 0.53 5.63 -10.01
C VAL A 15 -0.45 5.46 -8.86
N PHE A 16 -1.25 4.40 -8.95
CA PHE A 16 -2.09 3.92 -7.86
C PHE A 16 -1.48 2.64 -7.32
N LEU A 17 -0.94 2.71 -6.10
CA LEU A 17 -0.52 1.53 -5.36
C LEU A 17 -1.68 1.06 -4.49
N ILE A 18 -2.16 -0.14 -4.78
CA ILE A 18 -3.25 -0.80 -4.06
C ILE A 18 -2.70 -1.72 -2.98
N TRP A 19 -3.52 -2.02 -1.97
CA TRP A 19 -3.20 -2.94 -0.88
C TRP A 19 -1.98 -2.51 -0.03
N VAL A 20 -1.84 -1.21 0.22
CA VAL A 20 -0.82 -0.66 1.12
C VAL A 20 -1.29 -0.78 2.59
N ASN A 21 -1.50 -2.02 3.03
CA ASN A 21 -1.97 -2.38 4.36
C ASN A 21 -1.16 -3.50 5.00
N GLU A 22 -1.26 -3.58 6.33
CA GLU A 22 -0.72 -4.68 7.11
C GLU A 22 -1.24 -6.03 6.57
N GLY A 23 -0.32 -6.99 6.46
CA GLY A 23 -0.59 -8.33 5.94
C GLY A 23 -0.44 -8.46 4.41
N ARG A 24 -0.38 -7.34 3.67
CA ARG A 24 -0.15 -7.33 2.21
C ARG A 24 1.14 -6.62 1.80
N LEU A 25 1.41 -5.45 2.36
CA LEU A 25 2.64 -4.69 2.15
C LEU A 25 3.00 -3.95 3.45
N PRO A 26 3.77 -4.53 4.36
CA PRO A 26 4.48 -5.81 4.20
C PRO A 26 3.53 -7.02 4.24
N SER A 27 3.87 -8.07 3.49
CA SER A 27 3.16 -9.34 3.61
C SER A 27 3.29 -9.92 5.02
N ALA A 28 2.30 -10.69 5.48
CA ALA A 28 2.36 -11.33 6.80
C ALA A 28 3.61 -12.21 6.98
N ARG A 29 4.06 -12.86 5.90
CA ARG A 29 5.26 -13.71 5.89
C ARG A 29 6.56 -12.91 6.01
N SER A 30 6.65 -11.75 5.35
CA SER A 30 7.84 -10.89 5.43
C SER A 30 7.96 -10.15 6.77
N ALA A 31 6.91 -10.16 7.59
CA ALA A 31 6.97 -9.58 8.93
C ALA A 31 7.72 -10.48 9.94
N GLU A 32 8.13 -11.69 9.53
CA GLU A 32 8.82 -12.67 10.39
C GLU A 32 10.31 -12.37 10.58
N SER A 33 10.95 -11.60 9.68
CA SER A 33 12.35 -11.20 9.81
C SER A 33 12.61 -9.77 9.34
N GLU A 34 13.56 -9.10 10.00
CA GLU A 34 13.95 -7.72 9.65
C GLU A 34 14.46 -7.63 8.21
N GLU A 35 15.22 -8.62 7.75
CA GLU A 35 15.78 -8.65 6.40
C GLU A 35 14.68 -8.67 5.33
N THR A 36 13.67 -9.52 5.50
CA THR A 36 12.56 -9.63 4.55
C THR A 36 11.62 -8.42 4.63
N LEU A 37 11.46 -7.84 5.82
CA LEU A 37 10.75 -6.59 6.02
C LEU A 37 11.42 -5.42 5.28
N GLU A 38 12.75 -5.32 5.36
CA GLU A 38 13.51 -4.28 4.66
C GLU A 38 13.47 -4.45 3.13
N GLU A 39 13.37 -5.69 2.62
CA GLU A 39 13.13 -5.91 1.19
C GLU A 39 11.74 -5.40 0.75
N GLU A 40 10.70 -5.64 1.54
CA GLU A 40 9.36 -5.10 1.25
C GLU A 40 9.32 -3.57 1.33
N ARG A 41 10.09 -2.98 2.25
CA ARG A 41 10.28 -1.51 2.29
C ARG A 41 10.93 -1.00 1.00
N ARG A 42 11.94 -1.71 0.47
CA ARG A 42 12.55 -1.39 -0.84
C ARG A 42 11.55 -1.53 -1.97
N LEU A 43 10.67 -2.53 -1.93
CA LEU A 43 9.59 -2.67 -2.93
C LEU A 43 8.62 -1.50 -2.89
N LEU A 44 8.20 -1.05 -1.71
CA LEU A 44 7.39 0.16 -1.57
C LEU A 44 8.10 1.38 -2.17
N TYR A 45 9.38 1.57 -1.85
CA TYR A 45 10.18 2.66 -2.43
C TYR A 45 10.22 2.61 -3.96
N VAL A 46 10.46 1.42 -4.54
CA VAL A 46 10.42 1.22 -6.00
C VAL A 46 9.06 1.62 -6.55
N ALA A 47 7.96 1.16 -5.95
CA ALA A 47 6.60 1.50 -6.38
C ALA A 47 6.33 3.02 -6.33
N CYS A 48 6.69 3.69 -5.23
CA CYS A 48 6.51 5.12 -5.05
C CYS A 48 7.29 5.93 -6.10
N THR A 49 8.54 5.54 -6.37
CA THR A 49 9.39 6.24 -7.35
C THR A 49 9.01 5.95 -8.81
N ARG A 50 7.96 5.15 -9.09
CA ARG A 50 7.42 5.02 -10.45
C ARG A 50 6.52 6.20 -10.83
N ALA A 51 6.05 6.98 -9.85
CA ALA A 51 5.17 8.12 -10.06
C ALA A 51 5.98 9.37 -10.40
N LYS A 52 5.66 10.03 -11.52
CA LYS A 52 6.26 11.31 -11.90
C LYS A 52 5.58 12.51 -11.27
N GLU A 53 4.24 12.51 -11.24
CA GLU A 53 3.46 13.66 -10.76
C GLU A 53 2.55 13.29 -9.59
N ARG A 54 1.81 12.19 -9.69
CA ARG A 54 0.77 11.83 -8.71
C ARG A 54 0.96 10.40 -8.21
N LEU A 55 1.05 10.26 -6.89
CA LEU A 55 1.10 8.97 -6.20
C LEU A 55 -0.12 8.83 -5.30
N TYR A 56 -0.85 7.74 -5.47
CA TYR A 56 -1.98 7.38 -4.63
C TYR A 56 -1.68 6.05 -3.96
N LEU A 57 -1.71 6.03 -2.63
CA LEU A 57 -1.55 4.83 -1.82
C LEU A 57 -2.91 4.49 -1.24
N THR A 58 -3.40 3.28 -1.53
CA THR A 58 -4.77 2.88 -1.19
C THR A 58 -4.78 1.55 -0.48
N TYR A 59 -5.71 1.41 0.44
CA TYR A 59 -6.00 0.16 1.13
C TYR A 59 -7.49 0.07 1.45
N PRO A 60 -8.06 -1.14 1.54
CA PRO A 60 -9.46 -1.29 1.92
C PRO A 60 -9.64 -1.06 3.43
N ALA A 61 -10.71 -0.37 3.81
CA ALA A 61 -11.09 -0.19 5.21
C ALA A 61 -11.60 -1.50 5.85
N VAL A 62 -12.20 -2.38 5.04
CA VAL A 62 -12.72 -3.69 5.46
C VAL A 62 -12.21 -4.74 4.47
N MET A 63 -11.63 -5.82 4.98
CA MET A 63 -11.19 -6.97 4.21
C MET A 63 -12.05 -8.18 4.56
N LEU A 64 -12.61 -8.83 3.54
CA LEU A 64 -13.28 -10.11 3.67
C LEU A 64 -12.23 -11.23 3.66
N GLU A 65 -12.05 -11.91 4.79
CA GLU A 65 -11.23 -13.12 4.85
C GLU A 65 -12.05 -14.38 4.55
N TRP A 66 -11.37 -15.44 4.10
CA TRP A 66 -11.96 -16.72 3.68
C TRP A 66 -12.84 -17.38 4.75
N GLN A 67 -12.74 -16.99 6.02
CA GLN A 67 -13.53 -17.54 7.14
C GLN A 67 -14.69 -16.65 7.61
N ASN A 68 -15.17 -15.72 6.78
CA ASN A 68 -16.38 -14.91 7.06
C ASN A 68 -16.26 -13.96 8.28
N SER A 69 -15.06 -13.64 8.71
CA SER A 69 -14.82 -12.54 9.66
C SER A 69 -14.35 -11.30 8.90
N ASP A 70 -15.10 -10.20 9.02
CA ASP A 70 -14.65 -8.89 8.58
C ASP A 70 -13.44 -8.48 9.41
N VAL A 71 -12.32 -8.21 8.74
CA VAL A 71 -11.12 -7.68 9.38
C VAL A 71 -10.96 -6.22 8.98
N LEU A 72 -10.83 -5.35 9.99
CA LEU A 72 -10.55 -3.93 9.76
C LEU A 72 -9.17 -3.79 9.12
N GLY A 73 -9.14 -3.14 7.96
CA GLY A 73 -7.92 -2.83 7.26
C GLY A 73 -7.10 -1.80 8.03
N ARG A 74 -5.84 -2.13 8.29
CA ARG A 74 -4.88 -1.21 8.91
C ARG A 74 -3.88 -0.75 7.86
N PRO A 75 -3.59 0.56 7.74
CA PRO A 75 -2.59 1.04 6.80
C PRO A 75 -1.24 0.39 7.09
N SER A 76 -0.42 0.25 6.04
CA SER A 76 0.93 -0.29 6.17
C SER A 76 1.74 0.49 7.21
N ARG A 77 2.46 -0.22 8.09
CA ARG A 77 3.44 0.37 9.01
C ARG A 77 4.51 1.20 8.31
N PHE A 78 4.75 0.99 7.02
CA PHE A 78 5.70 1.80 6.26
C PHE A 78 5.23 3.25 6.04
N LEU A 79 3.96 3.54 6.34
CA LEU A 79 3.40 4.89 6.32
C LEU A 79 3.48 5.57 7.70
N ASP A 80 3.96 4.87 8.73
CA ASP A 80 4.11 5.44 10.06
C ASP A 80 5.11 6.61 10.02
N GLY A 81 4.73 7.74 10.64
CA GLY A 81 5.53 8.96 10.66
C GLY A 81 5.33 9.89 9.46
N ILE A 82 4.55 9.50 8.44
CA ILE A 82 4.15 10.42 7.36
C ILE A 82 3.04 11.34 7.86
N SER A 83 3.26 12.66 7.81
CA SER A 83 2.27 13.63 8.26
C SER A 83 1.11 13.74 7.27
N ALA A 84 -0.08 14.11 7.78
CA ALA A 84 -1.25 14.36 6.93
C ALA A 84 -1.07 15.58 6.00
N GLU A 85 -0.13 16.48 6.31
CA GLU A 85 0.24 17.60 5.44
C GLU A 85 0.99 17.11 4.20
N GLN A 86 1.89 16.14 4.37
CA GLN A 86 2.65 15.54 3.27
C GLN A 86 1.81 14.53 2.47
N PHE A 87 0.93 13.80 3.16
CA PHE A 87 0.09 12.77 2.55
C PHE A 87 -1.35 12.87 3.08
N PRO A 88 -2.20 13.71 2.45
CA PRO A 88 -3.59 13.86 2.85
C PRO A 88 -4.34 12.53 2.78
N LYS A 89 -5.13 12.26 3.81
CA LYS A 89 -5.94 11.03 3.91
C LYS A 89 -7.34 11.31 3.39
N PHE A 90 -7.80 10.46 2.49
CA PHE A 90 -9.16 10.50 1.95
C PHE A 90 -9.86 9.19 2.29
N TYR A 91 -11.13 9.28 2.71
CA TYR A 91 -12.00 8.13 2.90
C TYR A 91 -12.92 8.05 1.70
N LEU A 92 -12.78 6.98 0.92
CA LEU A 92 -13.69 6.69 -0.17
C LEU A 92 -14.93 6.04 0.45
N SER A 93 -16.07 6.71 0.26
CA SER A 93 -17.38 6.15 0.56
C SER A 93 -18.17 6.07 -0.75
N GLU A 94 -19.04 5.08 -0.87
CA GLU A 94 -20.04 5.12 -1.93
C GLU A 94 -21.00 6.27 -1.61
N GLU A 95 -21.11 7.25 -2.49
CA GLU A 95 -22.18 8.25 -2.35
C GLU A 95 -23.54 7.54 -2.53
N GLY A 96 -24.31 7.48 -1.46
CA GLY A 96 -25.73 7.11 -1.49
C GLY A 96 -26.04 5.63 -1.25
N LYS A 97 -26.16 5.27 0.03
CA LYS A 97 -27.35 4.61 0.59
C LYS A 97 -27.62 5.13 1.99
#